data_AF-A0A2V8L2X6-F1
#
_entry.id   AF-A0A2V8L2X6-F1
#
_cell.length_a   1.000
_cell.length_b   1.000
_cell.length_c   1.000
_cell.angle_alpha   90.00
_cell.angle_beta   90.00
_cell.angle_gamma   90.00
#
_symmetry.space_group_name_H-M   'P 1'
#
loop_
_entity.id
_entity.type
_entity.pdbx_description
1 polymer ?
#
loop_
_entity_poly.entity_id
_entity_poly.type
_entity_poly.pdbx_seq_one_letter_code
_entity_poly.pdbx_strand_id
1 'polypeptide(L)'
;MKSIGGDGSLWRNGFVAKNFSSETKMTLASTSNSGSAAAEPLACAVFIVAAFILSGAAHVLWLRSAASMRFSFPIDCGLSLRGKRIFGDHKMSRGFVVIVPATGAAFLMLYVFVRTAAPAFAAQLWSAAPWQYAAFGLWAGFGFMAGELPNSFVKRRLEIPPGRLPAHPSVRWVCLVADRVDSILGMLGALSVVVSVPTLTWIYVILVGAGIHWTFSVVLFALGVKERMA
;
A
#
# COMPACT_ATOMS: atom_id res chain seq x y z
N MET A 1 66.22 -54.90 -38.80
CA MET A 1 66.83 -53.74 -39.46
C MET A 1 65.73 -53.08 -40.31
N LYS A 2 65.27 -51.85 -40.12
CA LYS A 2 65.89 -50.62 -39.59
C LYS A 2 64.96 -49.91 -38.60
N SER A 3 65.58 -49.33 -37.58
CA SER A 3 65.07 -48.34 -36.65
C SER A 3 65.28 -46.95 -37.22
N ILE A 4 64.26 -46.08 -37.10
CA ILE A 4 64.32 -44.60 -37.06
C ILE A 4 63.02 -44.21 -36.31
N GLY A 5 62.95 -43.57 -35.14
CA GLY A 5 63.80 -42.55 -34.55
C GLY A 5 63.09 -41.20 -34.67
N GLY A 6 62.25 -40.82 -33.69
CA GLY A 6 61.51 -39.57 -33.70
C GLY A 6 60.87 -39.25 -32.34
N ASP A 7 61.63 -38.51 -31.52
CA ASP A 7 61.24 -37.90 -30.25
C ASP A 7 60.38 -36.65 -30.49
N GLY A 8 59.49 -36.31 -29.56
CA GLY A 8 58.55 -35.18 -29.74
C GLY A 8 57.49 -35.01 -28.65
N SER A 9 57.93 -34.76 -27.42
CA SER A 9 57.30 -33.89 -26.43
C SER A 9 55.84 -33.42 -26.67
N LEU A 10 54.86 -33.92 -25.90
CA LEU A 10 53.64 -33.17 -25.56
C LEU A 10 53.13 -33.55 -24.16
N TRP A 11 53.94 -33.26 -23.14
CA TRP A 11 53.42 -32.92 -21.82
C TRP A 11 52.76 -31.54 -21.92
N ARG A 12 51.42 -31.46 -21.82
CA ARG A 12 50.64 -30.31 -21.25
C ARG A 12 49.14 -30.46 -21.49
N ASN A 13 48.49 -31.37 -20.77
CA ASN A 13 47.02 -31.38 -20.60
C ASN A 13 46.63 -31.15 -19.14
N GLY A 14 47.12 -30.05 -18.55
CA GLY A 14 46.85 -29.68 -17.15
C GLY A 14 46.29 -28.27 -16.95
N PHE A 15 46.11 -27.47 -18.01
CA PHE A 15 45.73 -26.05 -17.87
C PHE A 15 44.28 -25.75 -18.27
N VAL A 16 43.60 -26.62 -19.02
CA VAL A 16 42.24 -26.34 -19.52
C VAL A 16 41.14 -26.78 -18.53
N ALA A 17 41.39 -27.79 -17.69
CA ALA A 17 40.37 -28.29 -16.76
C ALA A 17 40.13 -27.41 -15.52
N LYS A 18 41.10 -26.56 -15.13
CA LYS A 18 40.98 -25.71 -13.93
C LYS A 18 40.16 -24.43 -14.17
N ASN A 19 40.23 -23.85 -15.37
CA ASN A 19 39.53 -22.61 -15.68
C ASN A 19 38.03 -22.83 -15.96
N PHE A 20 37.66 -24.00 -16.50
CA PHE A 20 36.25 -24.31 -16.72
C PHE A 20 35.49 -24.52 -15.40
N SER A 21 36.15 -25.08 -14.37
CA SER A 21 35.56 -25.25 -13.04
C SER A 21 35.40 -23.92 -12.30
N SER A 22 36.34 -22.98 -12.46
CA SER A 22 36.24 -21.66 -11.81
C SER A 22 35.19 -20.79 -12.47
N GLU A 23 35.11 -20.75 -13.81
CA GLU A 23 34.07 -19.98 -14.50
C GLU A 23 32.68 -20.57 -14.26
N THR A 24 32.52 -21.90 -14.32
CA THR A 24 31.23 -22.53 -14.02
C THR A 24 30.81 -22.30 -12.56
N LYS A 25 31.75 -22.31 -11.61
CA LYS A 25 31.47 -21.94 -10.21
C LYS A 25 31.20 -20.45 -10.03
N MET A 26 31.79 -19.57 -10.83
CA MET A 26 31.55 -18.12 -10.79
C MET A 26 30.19 -17.76 -11.40
N THR A 27 29.77 -18.44 -12.46
CA THR A 27 28.45 -18.30 -13.10
C THR A 27 27.33 -18.96 -12.26
N LEU A 28 27.63 -20.03 -11.53
CA LEU A 28 26.71 -20.66 -10.56
C LEU A 28 26.60 -19.86 -9.25
N ALA A 29 27.66 -19.16 -8.83
CA ALA A 29 27.63 -18.29 -7.66
C ALA A 29 26.87 -16.97 -7.89
N SER A 30 26.75 -16.51 -9.15
CA SER A 30 25.87 -15.38 -9.49
C SER A 30 24.39 -15.77 -9.63
N THR A 31 24.06 -17.07 -9.59
CA THR A 31 22.68 -17.57 -9.69
C THR A 31 22.11 -18.12 -8.37
N SER A 32 22.84 -18.03 -7.25
CA SER A 32 22.38 -18.52 -5.95
C SER A 32 21.78 -17.42 -5.05
N ASN A 33 21.05 -16.46 -5.63
CA ASN A 33 20.18 -15.57 -4.84
C ASN A 33 18.73 -15.58 -5.32
N SER A 34 18.27 -16.72 -5.84
CA SER A 34 16.84 -17.03 -5.89
C SER A 34 16.38 -17.56 -4.52
N GLY A 35 16.53 -16.73 -3.48
CA GLY A 35 15.58 -16.80 -2.38
C GLY A 35 14.20 -16.57 -2.98
N SER A 36 13.16 -17.27 -2.52
CA SER A 36 11.77 -17.01 -2.90
C SER A 36 11.57 -15.50 -2.99
N ALA A 37 11.47 -14.93 -4.20
CA ALA A 37 11.69 -13.51 -4.39
C ALA A 37 10.65 -12.76 -3.55
N ALA A 38 11.11 -12.19 -2.43
CA ALA A 38 10.25 -11.38 -1.59
C ALA A 38 9.78 -10.21 -2.46
N ALA A 39 8.53 -9.81 -2.30
CA ALA A 39 7.98 -8.73 -3.11
C ALA A 39 8.86 -7.47 -2.95
N GLU A 40 9.23 -6.85 -4.07
CA GLU A 40 10.15 -5.72 -4.08
C GLU A 40 9.49 -4.51 -3.41
N PRO A 41 10.16 -3.88 -2.42
CA PRO A 41 9.51 -2.87 -1.60
C PRO A 41 8.98 -1.66 -2.38
N LEU A 42 9.76 -1.20 -3.36
CA LEU A 42 9.38 -0.04 -4.17
C LEU A 42 8.21 -0.37 -5.10
N ALA A 43 8.21 -1.55 -5.73
CA ALA A 43 7.13 -1.98 -6.61
C ALA A 43 5.80 -2.11 -5.84
N CYS A 44 5.83 -2.72 -4.65
CA CYS A 44 4.69 -2.78 -3.76
C CYS A 44 4.18 -1.39 -3.36
N ALA A 45 5.08 -0.45 -3.03
CA ALA A 45 4.71 0.90 -2.64
C ALA A 45 4.02 1.65 -3.78
N VAL A 46 4.62 1.61 -4.98
CA VAL A 46 4.05 2.21 -6.20
C VAL A 46 2.68 1.62 -6.50
N PHE A 47 2.55 0.30 -6.42
CA PHE A 47 1.29 -0.39 -6.65
C PHE A 47 0.19 0.02 -5.64
N ILE A 48 0.50 0.01 -4.33
CA ILE A 48 -0.45 0.43 -3.28
C ILE A 48 -0.88 1.88 -3.52
N VAL A 49 0.08 2.79 -3.72
CA VAL A 49 -0.20 4.21 -3.91
C VAL A 49 -1.09 4.43 -5.14
N ALA A 50 -0.75 3.82 -6.28
CA ALA A 50 -1.55 3.93 -7.49
C ALA A 50 -2.98 3.41 -7.29
N ALA A 51 -3.14 2.26 -6.65
CA ALA A 51 -4.47 1.69 -6.38
C ALA A 51 -5.30 2.57 -5.43
N PHE A 52 -4.68 3.18 -4.42
CA PHE A 52 -5.37 4.11 -3.51
C PHE A 52 -5.70 5.45 -4.16
N ILE A 53 -4.91 5.93 -5.13
CA ILE A 53 -5.29 7.09 -5.95
C ILE A 53 -6.55 6.79 -6.75
N LEU A 54 -6.62 5.62 -7.40
CA LEU A 54 -7.82 5.19 -8.14
C LEU A 54 -9.04 5.06 -7.23
N SER A 55 -8.88 4.45 -6.05
CA SER A 55 -9.93 4.35 -5.04
C SER A 55 -10.39 5.73 -4.55
N GLY A 56 -9.45 6.63 -4.28
CA GLY A 56 -9.72 8.00 -3.86
C GLY A 56 -10.48 8.80 -4.92
N ALA A 57 -10.16 8.64 -6.20
CA ALA A 57 -10.91 9.25 -7.29
C ALA A 57 -12.36 8.73 -7.34
N ALA A 58 -12.57 7.42 -7.22
CA ALA A 58 -13.90 6.84 -7.14
C ALA A 58 -14.69 7.35 -5.92
N HIS A 59 -14.02 7.52 -4.78
CA HIS A 59 -14.62 8.09 -3.58
C HIS A 59 -15.07 9.55 -3.78
N VAL A 60 -14.24 10.39 -4.40
CA VAL A 60 -14.61 11.79 -4.70
C VAL A 60 -15.82 11.85 -5.63
N LEU A 61 -15.85 11.03 -6.69
CA LEU A 61 -16.99 10.94 -7.61
C LEU A 61 -18.25 10.47 -6.89
N TRP A 62 -18.13 9.47 -6.00
CA TRP A 62 -19.23 8.97 -5.20
C TRP A 62 -19.82 10.03 -4.27
N LEU A 63 -18.98 10.75 -3.52
CA LEU A 63 -19.44 11.81 -2.60
C LEU A 63 -20.18 12.95 -3.31
N ARG A 64 -19.92 13.16 -4.61
CA ARG A 64 -20.65 14.14 -5.43
C ARG A 64 -22.00 13.62 -5.91
N SER A 65 -22.21 12.31 -5.92
CA SER A 65 -23.47 11.72 -6.37
C SER A 65 -24.57 11.89 -5.32
N ALA A 66 -25.79 12.19 -5.76
CA ALA A 66 -26.96 12.22 -4.88
C ALA A 66 -27.24 10.84 -4.23
N ALA A 67 -26.82 9.76 -4.89
CA ALA A 67 -26.92 8.39 -4.36
C ALA A 67 -26.14 8.20 -3.04
N SER A 68 -25.03 8.93 -2.85
CA SER A 68 -24.25 8.86 -1.60
C SER A 68 -25.04 9.33 -0.37
N MET A 69 -26.04 10.20 -0.56
CA MET A 69 -26.88 10.69 0.54
C MET A 69 -27.71 9.57 1.17
N ARG A 70 -28.04 8.51 0.42
CA ARG A 70 -28.74 7.33 0.94
C ARG A 70 -27.92 6.55 1.98
N PHE A 71 -26.60 6.72 1.98
CA PHE A 71 -25.67 6.07 2.90
C PHE A 71 -25.12 7.05 3.94
N SER A 72 -25.89 8.08 4.30
CA SER A 72 -25.48 9.13 5.24
C SER A 72 -25.89 8.82 6.69
N PHE A 73 -25.79 7.56 7.11
CA PHE A 73 -26.00 7.20 8.51
C PHE A 73 -24.66 7.20 9.28
N PRO A 74 -24.64 7.62 10.56
CA PRO A 74 -23.41 7.63 11.35
C PRO A 74 -22.95 6.19 11.62
N ILE A 75 -21.65 5.94 11.54
CA ILE A 75 -21.04 4.61 11.75
C ILE A 75 -21.26 4.13 13.20
N ASP A 76 -21.37 5.05 14.16
CA ASP A 76 -21.72 4.70 15.54
C ASP A 76 -23.21 4.47 15.76
N CYS A 77 -24.05 4.53 14.72
CA CYS A 77 -25.51 4.39 14.81
C CYS A 77 -26.18 5.29 15.86
N GLY A 78 -25.57 6.43 16.21
CA GLY A 78 -26.09 7.31 17.26
C GLY A 78 -25.66 6.94 18.69
N LEU A 79 -24.87 5.87 18.85
CA LEU A 79 -24.48 5.37 20.16
C LEU A 79 -23.59 6.38 20.91
N SER A 80 -23.84 6.45 22.22
CA SER A 80 -23.11 7.31 23.15
C SER A 80 -22.53 6.47 24.29
N LEU A 81 -21.28 6.75 24.63
CA LEU A 81 -20.59 6.15 25.77
C LEU A 81 -20.25 7.26 26.75
N ARG A 82 -20.80 7.17 27.98
CA ARG A 82 -20.69 8.21 29.04
C ARG A 82 -21.20 9.58 28.57
N GLY A 83 -22.39 9.62 27.97
CA GLY A 83 -23.03 10.85 27.50
C GLY A 83 -22.39 11.52 26.27
N LYS A 84 -21.34 10.92 25.69
CA LYS A 84 -20.63 11.43 24.50
C LYS A 84 -20.70 10.43 23.35
N ARG A 85 -20.87 10.91 22.12
CA ARG A 85 -20.86 10.07 20.91
C ARG A 85 -19.56 9.28 20.77
N ILE A 86 -19.64 8.05 20.26
CA ILE A 86 -18.48 7.15 20.13
C ILE A 86 -17.52 7.66 19.05
N PHE A 87 -18.03 7.95 17.85
CA PHE A 87 -17.23 8.50 16.73
C PHE A 87 -17.69 9.91 16.33
N GLY A 88 -18.97 10.23 16.56
CA GLY A 88 -19.59 11.51 16.23
C GLY A 88 -20.21 11.55 14.83
N ASP A 89 -21.06 12.55 14.59
CA ASP A 89 -21.97 12.59 13.43
C ASP A 89 -21.30 12.70 12.05
N HIS A 90 -20.04 13.14 12.00
CA HIS A 90 -19.30 13.31 10.75
C HIS A 90 -18.68 12.02 10.21
N LYS A 91 -18.65 10.92 10.98
CA LYS A 91 -18.17 9.62 10.49
C LYS A 91 -19.35 8.83 9.90
N MET A 92 -19.64 9.13 8.64
CA MET A 92 -20.76 8.58 7.89
C MET A 92 -20.38 7.30 7.14
N SER A 93 -21.31 6.35 7.02
CA SER A 93 -21.08 5.07 6.36
C SER A 93 -20.84 5.17 4.85
N ARG A 94 -21.29 6.26 4.19
CA ARG A 94 -21.09 6.49 2.74
C ARG A 94 -19.64 6.38 2.27
N GLY A 95 -18.67 6.75 3.11
CA GLY A 95 -17.24 6.59 2.79
C GLY A 95 -16.82 5.12 2.78
N PHE A 96 -17.29 4.36 3.78
CA PHE A 96 -17.01 2.93 3.92
C PHE A 96 -17.58 2.12 2.76
N VAL A 97 -18.82 2.45 2.37
CA VAL A 97 -19.56 1.79 1.28
C VAL A 97 -18.84 1.90 -0.06
N VAL A 98 -18.03 2.94 -0.30
CA VAL A 98 -17.30 3.08 -1.55
C VAL A 98 -15.81 2.76 -1.43
N ILE A 99 -15.11 3.21 -0.39
CA ILE A 99 -13.66 3.04 -0.29
C ILE A 99 -13.29 1.56 -0.26
N VAL A 100 -14.00 0.74 0.50
CA VAL A 100 -13.70 -0.70 0.61
C VAL A 100 -13.82 -1.40 -0.76
N PRO A 101 -14.99 -1.40 -1.44
CA PRO A 101 -15.11 -2.05 -2.74
C PRO A 101 -14.29 -1.37 -3.84
N ALA A 102 -14.15 -0.04 -3.83
CA ALA A 102 -13.32 0.67 -4.81
C ALA A 102 -11.85 0.28 -4.70
N THR A 103 -11.33 0.09 -3.49
CA THR A 103 -9.95 -0.36 -3.27
C THR A 103 -9.76 -1.80 -3.73
N GLY A 104 -10.71 -2.69 -3.43
CA GLY A 104 -10.71 -4.06 -3.95
C GLY A 104 -10.69 -4.11 -5.48
N ALA A 105 -11.58 -3.35 -6.13
CA ALA A 105 -11.63 -3.24 -7.57
C ALA A 105 -10.34 -2.63 -8.16
N ALA A 106 -9.80 -1.58 -7.53
CA ALA A 106 -8.57 -0.93 -7.98
C ALA A 106 -7.37 -1.88 -7.93
N PHE A 107 -7.20 -2.65 -6.84
CA PHE A 107 -6.13 -3.66 -6.75
C PHE A 107 -6.27 -4.73 -7.84
N LEU A 108 -7.49 -5.24 -8.06
CA LEU A 108 -7.74 -6.24 -9.11
C LEU A 108 -7.42 -5.69 -10.50
N MET A 109 -8.02 -4.56 -10.86
CA MET A 109 -7.88 -3.97 -12.19
C MET A 109 -6.44 -3.57 -12.47
N LEU A 110 -5.78 -2.93 -11.50
CA LEU A 110 -4.39 -2.52 -11.65
C LEU A 110 -3.47 -3.74 -11.76
N TYR A 111 -3.69 -4.79 -10.97
CA TYR A 111 -2.89 -6.02 -11.08
C TYR A 111 -3.05 -6.69 -12.44
N VAL A 112 -4.29 -6.86 -12.92
CA VAL A 112 -4.56 -7.43 -14.24
C VAL A 112 -3.90 -6.59 -15.33
N PHE A 113 -3.98 -5.26 -15.24
CA PHE A 113 -3.33 -4.35 -16.18
C PHE A 113 -1.81 -4.46 -16.17
N VAL A 114 -1.15 -4.39 -15.01
CA VAL A 114 0.33 -4.47 -14.96
C VAL A 114 0.84 -5.86 -15.34
N ARG A 115 0.08 -6.92 -15.07
CA ARG A 115 0.42 -8.28 -15.52
C ARG A 115 0.52 -8.41 -17.03
N THR A 116 -0.32 -7.68 -17.79
CA THR A 116 -0.31 -7.71 -19.25
C THR A 116 0.61 -6.65 -19.85
N ALA A 117 0.58 -5.42 -19.32
CA ALA A 117 1.31 -4.28 -19.87
C ALA A 117 2.77 -4.19 -19.40
N ALA A 118 3.08 -4.70 -18.20
CA ALA A 118 4.40 -4.59 -17.57
C ALA A 118 4.75 -5.85 -16.76
N PRO A 119 4.89 -7.03 -17.40
CA PRO A 119 5.07 -8.31 -16.70
C PRO A 119 6.32 -8.34 -15.80
N ALA A 120 7.40 -7.63 -16.19
CA ALA A 120 8.59 -7.48 -15.35
C ALA A 120 8.35 -6.70 -14.06
N PHE A 121 7.43 -5.72 -14.07
CA PHE A 121 6.97 -5.04 -12.86
C PHE A 121 6.03 -5.92 -12.05
N ALA A 122 5.12 -6.64 -12.71
CA ALA A 122 4.21 -7.56 -12.03
C ALA A 122 4.94 -8.69 -11.30
N ALA A 123 6.05 -9.18 -11.83
CA ALA A 123 6.90 -10.21 -11.21
C ALA A 123 7.56 -9.74 -9.89
N GLN A 124 7.63 -8.42 -9.66
CA GLN A 124 8.15 -7.82 -8.43
C GLN A 124 7.09 -7.68 -7.34
N LEU A 125 5.81 -7.86 -7.66
CA LEU A 125 4.71 -7.79 -6.69
C LEU A 125 4.53 -9.14 -5.98
N TRP A 126 3.55 -9.20 -5.06
CA TRP A 126 3.21 -10.45 -4.39
C TRP A 126 2.79 -11.53 -5.39
N SER A 127 3.39 -12.71 -5.27
CA SER A 127 3.01 -13.89 -6.05
C SER A 127 1.63 -14.39 -5.61
N ALA A 128 0.58 -13.87 -6.25
CA ALA A 128 -0.80 -14.17 -5.92
C ALA A 128 -1.71 -14.13 -7.17
N ALA A 129 -2.84 -14.82 -7.11
CA ALA A 129 -3.87 -14.82 -8.12
C ALA A 129 -4.65 -13.48 -8.15
N PRO A 130 -5.29 -13.10 -9.28
CA PRO A 130 -6.02 -11.84 -9.37
C PRO A 130 -7.10 -11.65 -8.29
N TRP A 131 -7.83 -12.71 -7.94
CA TRP A 131 -8.86 -12.64 -6.89
C TRP A 131 -8.25 -12.34 -5.51
N GLN A 132 -7.01 -12.76 -5.25
CA GLN A 132 -6.32 -12.45 -4.00
C GLN A 132 -5.95 -10.98 -3.94
N TYR A 133 -5.55 -10.36 -5.07
CA TYR A 133 -5.37 -8.91 -5.14
C TYR A 133 -6.66 -8.15 -4.84
N ALA A 134 -7.80 -8.63 -5.34
CA ALA A 134 -9.10 -8.06 -4.98
C ALA A 134 -9.35 -8.15 -3.46
N ALA A 135 -9.08 -9.31 -2.85
CA ALA A 135 -9.20 -9.52 -1.40
C ALA A 135 -8.23 -8.64 -0.60
N PHE A 136 -6.99 -8.49 -1.03
CA PHE A 136 -6.01 -7.58 -0.44
C PHE A 136 -6.49 -6.14 -0.48
N GLY A 137 -7.04 -5.70 -1.62
CA GLY A 137 -7.59 -4.35 -1.75
C GLY A 137 -8.81 -4.12 -0.85
N LEU A 138 -9.73 -5.09 -0.76
CA LEU A 138 -10.87 -5.01 0.16
C LEU A 138 -10.40 -4.90 1.62
N TRP A 139 -9.44 -5.73 2.02
CA TRP A 139 -8.92 -5.74 3.39
C TRP A 139 -8.10 -4.48 3.70
N ALA A 140 -7.29 -4.00 2.76
CA ALA A 140 -6.56 -2.74 2.88
C ALA A 140 -7.51 -1.54 2.97
N GLY A 141 -8.56 -1.49 2.15
CA GLY A 141 -9.59 -0.45 2.22
C GLY A 141 -10.37 -0.48 3.53
N PHE A 142 -10.66 -1.67 4.06
CA PHE A 142 -11.23 -1.83 5.40
C PHE A 142 -10.28 -1.28 6.47
N GLY A 143 -9.00 -1.68 6.43
CA GLY A 143 -7.97 -1.19 7.35
C GLY A 143 -7.80 0.32 7.30
N PHE A 144 -7.84 0.90 6.10
CA PHE A 144 -7.80 2.35 5.89
C PHE A 144 -8.92 3.05 6.66
N MET A 145 -10.16 2.59 6.48
CA MET A 145 -11.32 3.16 7.14
C MET A 145 -11.33 2.90 8.65
N ALA A 146 -10.94 1.71 9.09
CA ALA A 146 -10.87 1.32 10.49
C ALA A 146 -9.78 2.10 11.24
N GLY A 147 -8.66 2.40 10.58
CA GLY A 147 -7.53 3.17 11.12
C GLY A 147 -7.92 4.57 11.59
N GLU A 148 -8.92 5.20 10.97
CA GLU A 148 -9.41 6.53 11.36
C GLU A 148 -10.29 6.53 12.63
N LEU A 149 -10.84 5.38 13.02
CA LEU A 149 -11.83 5.27 14.10
C LEU A 149 -11.23 5.52 15.49
N PRO A 150 -10.07 4.92 15.87
CA PRO A 150 -9.44 5.18 17.16
C PRO A 150 -9.18 6.67 17.41
N ASN A 151 -8.66 7.37 16.40
CA ASN A 151 -8.39 8.80 16.50
C ASN A 151 -9.69 9.61 16.67
N SER A 152 -10.74 9.25 15.95
CA SER A 152 -12.06 9.87 16.11
C SER A 152 -12.62 9.67 17.52
N PHE A 153 -12.47 8.46 18.07
CA PHE A 153 -12.87 8.17 19.45
C PHE A 153 -12.09 9.01 20.46
N VAL A 154 -10.76 9.08 20.36
CA VAL A 154 -9.90 9.89 21.25
C VAL A 154 -10.30 11.36 21.18
N LYS A 155 -10.53 11.91 19.99
CA LYS A 155 -11.00 13.29 19.81
C LYS A 155 -12.33 13.56 20.53
N ARG A 156 -13.25 12.60 20.56
CA ARG A 156 -14.52 12.73 21.32
C ARG A 156 -14.31 12.67 22.84
N ARG A 157 -13.33 11.90 23.32
CA ARG A 157 -12.98 11.87 24.76
C ARG A 157 -12.36 13.18 25.23
N LEU A 158 -11.60 13.84 24.36
CA LEU A 158 -11.01 15.16 24.58
C LEU A 158 -11.96 16.34 24.32
N GLU A 159 -13.26 16.09 24.09
CA GLU A 159 -14.28 17.13 23.84
C GLU A 159 -14.00 18.01 22.62
N ILE A 160 -13.19 17.52 21.67
CA ILE A 160 -12.93 18.24 20.41
C ILE A 160 -14.15 18.03 19.51
N PRO A 161 -14.89 19.09 19.12
CA PRO A 161 -16.04 18.96 18.23
C PRO A 161 -15.61 18.46 16.84
N PRO A 162 -16.47 17.73 16.10
CA PRO A 162 -16.19 17.40 14.71
C PRO A 162 -16.01 18.67 13.88
N GLY A 163 -15.01 18.68 13.00
CA GLY A 163 -14.73 19.84 12.14
C GLY A 163 -14.08 21.05 12.82
N ARG A 164 -13.83 21.02 14.14
CA ARG A 164 -13.08 22.07 14.84
C ARG A 164 -11.67 21.62 15.21
N LEU A 165 -10.73 22.55 15.16
CA LEU A 165 -9.36 22.35 15.63
C LEU A 165 -9.30 22.52 17.15
N PRO A 166 -8.43 21.77 17.85
CA PRO A 166 -8.18 21.96 19.28
C PRO A 166 -7.72 23.38 19.58
N ALA A 167 -8.14 23.92 20.73
CA ALA A 167 -7.74 25.26 21.17
C ALA A 167 -6.25 25.35 21.51
N HIS A 168 -5.66 24.27 22.02
CA HIS A 168 -4.23 24.23 22.37
C HIS A 168 -3.35 23.90 21.15
N PRO A 169 -2.31 24.69 20.84
CA PRO A 169 -1.48 24.50 19.65
C PRO A 169 -0.81 23.13 19.54
N SER A 170 -0.30 22.56 20.65
CA SER A 170 0.37 21.25 20.61
C SER A 170 -0.62 20.11 20.35
N VAL A 171 -1.80 20.13 20.96
CA VAL A 171 -2.87 19.13 20.75
C VAL A 171 -3.38 19.22 19.31
N ARG A 172 -3.47 20.44 18.77
CA ARG A 172 -3.81 20.67 17.37
C ARG A 172 -2.81 20.02 16.42
N TRP A 173 -1.51 20.20 16.63
CA TRP A 173 -0.49 19.56 15.80
C TRP A 173 -0.53 18.04 15.89
N VAL A 174 -0.66 17.47 17.08
CA VAL A 174 -0.76 16.03 17.28
C VAL A 174 -2.00 15.46 16.57
N CYS A 175 -3.17 16.08 16.73
CA CYS A 175 -4.38 15.65 16.03
C CYS A 175 -4.22 15.77 14.50
N LEU A 176 -3.63 16.85 13.99
CA LEU A 176 -3.43 17.01 12.54
C LEU A 176 -2.50 15.94 11.94
N VAL A 177 -1.44 15.57 12.65
CA VAL A 177 -0.54 14.49 12.22
C VAL A 177 -1.25 13.14 12.32
N ALA A 178 -1.94 12.88 13.43
CA ALA A 178 -2.71 11.66 13.62
C ALA A 178 -3.75 11.47 12.51
N ASP A 179 -4.51 12.51 12.16
CA ASP A 179 -5.54 12.51 11.09
C ASP A 179 -4.99 12.20 9.70
N ARG A 180 -3.67 12.35 9.48
CA ARG A 180 -3.04 12.08 8.17
C ARG A 180 -2.40 10.71 8.08
N VAL A 181 -2.01 10.16 9.22
CA VAL A 181 -1.19 8.95 9.30
C VAL A 181 -2.01 7.76 9.78
N ASP A 182 -3.09 7.96 10.53
CA ASP A 182 -3.93 6.92 11.11
C ASP A 182 -4.53 5.97 10.06
N SER A 183 -5.07 6.51 8.98
CA SER A 183 -5.64 5.73 7.86
C SER A 183 -4.56 4.96 7.08
N ILE A 184 -3.40 5.57 6.84
CA ILE A 184 -2.25 4.92 6.18
C ILE A 184 -1.73 3.76 7.03
N LEU A 185 -1.59 3.97 8.35
CA LEU A 185 -1.15 2.92 9.28
C LEU A 185 -2.20 1.80 9.40
N GLY A 186 -3.48 2.15 9.46
CA GLY A 186 -4.56 1.16 9.48
C GLY A 186 -4.57 0.28 8.24
N MET A 187 -4.39 0.89 7.06
CA MET A 187 -4.27 0.18 5.78
C MET A 187 -3.05 -0.75 5.74
N LEU A 188 -1.84 -0.23 6.02
CA LEU A 188 -0.60 -1.00 5.97
C LEU A 188 -0.61 -2.13 7.01
N GLY A 189 -1.13 -1.86 8.21
CA GLY A 189 -1.31 -2.84 9.27
C GLY A 189 -2.25 -3.95 8.85
N ALA A 190 -3.42 -3.62 8.31
CA ALA A 190 -4.37 -4.63 7.81
C ALA A 190 -3.74 -5.46 6.68
N LEU A 191 -3.12 -4.83 5.70
CA LEU A 191 -2.48 -5.53 4.58
C LEU A 191 -1.37 -6.47 5.07
N SER A 192 -0.59 -6.06 6.07
CA SER A 192 0.48 -6.88 6.66
C SER A 192 -0.01 -8.13 7.39
N VAL A 193 -1.30 -8.22 7.73
CA VAL A 193 -1.91 -9.44 8.29
C VAL A 193 -2.12 -10.51 7.23
N VAL A 194 -2.43 -10.10 5.99
CA VAL A 194 -2.81 -11.04 4.91
C VAL A 194 -1.68 -11.31 3.93
N VAL A 195 -0.69 -10.43 3.86
CA VAL A 195 0.47 -10.59 2.98
C VAL A 195 1.71 -9.95 3.61
N SER A 196 2.90 -10.51 3.35
CA SER A 196 4.15 -9.92 3.84
C SER A 196 4.42 -8.59 3.13
N VAL A 197 4.27 -7.49 3.86
CA VAL A 197 4.58 -6.14 3.36
C VAL A 197 5.99 -5.76 3.84
N PRO A 198 6.97 -5.56 2.95
CA PRO A 198 8.31 -5.17 3.35
C PRO A 198 8.32 -3.86 4.16
N THR A 199 9.18 -3.76 5.17
CA THR A 199 9.29 -2.56 6.01
C THR A 199 9.62 -1.30 5.21
N LEU A 200 10.43 -1.42 4.16
CA LEU A 200 10.71 -0.30 3.25
C LEU A 200 9.45 0.18 2.51
N THR A 201 8.52 -0.73 2.16
CA THR A 201 7.22 -0.37 1.58
C THR A 201 6.43 0.52 2.53
N TRP A 202 6.44 0.23 3.84
CA TRP A 202 5.78 1.07 4.83
C TRP A 202 6.34 2.50 4.81
N ILE A 203 7.68 2.64 4.82
CA ILE A 203 8.34 3.94 4.81
C ILE A 203 7.97 4.72 3.54
N TYR A 204 8.08 4.09 2.36
CA TYR A 204 7.71 4.74 1.09
C TYR A 204 6.25 5.18 1.07
N VAL A 205 5.33 4.31 1.48
CA VAL A 205 3.89 4.61 1.46
C VAL A 205 3.52 5.69 2.47
N ILE A 206 4.12 5.72 3.66
CA ILE A 206 3.88 6.78 4.64
C ILE A 206 4.36 8.14 4.11
N LEU A 207 5.58 8.20 3.56
CA LEU A 207 6.15 9.43 3.03
C LEU A 207 5.35 9.98 1.84
N VAL A 208 5.07 9.12 0.86
CA VAL A 208 4.36 9.51 -0.38
C VAL A 208 2.87 9.72 -0.10
N GLY A 209 2.25 8.83 0.68
CA GLY A 209 0.82 8.88 1.02
C GLY A 209 0.45 10.13 1.80
N ALA A 210 1.28 10.56 2.76
CA ALA A 210 1.05 11.82 3.47
C ALA A 210 1.05 13.04 2.52
N GLY A 211 1.92 13.04 1.51
CA GLY A 211 1.95 14.07 0.46
C GLY A 211 0.71 14.06 -0.43
N ILE A 212 0.26 12.88 -0.85
CA ILE A 212 -0.96 12.72 -1.68
C ILE A 212 -2.23 13.06 -0.89
N HIS A 213 -2.29 12.74 0.40
CA HIS A 213 -3.44 13.08 1.22
C HIS A 213 -3.65 14.61 1.32
N TRP A 214 -2.56 15.37 1.30
CA TRP A 214 -2.62 16.83 1.22
C TRP A 214 -3.25 17.31 -0.09
N THR A 215 -2.88 16.71 -1.23
CA THR A 215 -3.47 17.10 -2.53
C THR A 215 -4.95 16.74 -2.62
N PHE A 216 -5.39 15.60 -2.10
CA PHE A 216 -6.82 15.26 -2.00
C PHE A 216 -7.60 16.26 -1.14
N SER A 217 -7.01 16.74 -0.04
CA SER A 217 -7.63 17.74 0.83
C SER A 217 -7.82 19.08 0.11
N VAL A 218 -6.85 19.46 -0.73
CA VAL A 218 -6.94 20.66 -1.60
C VAL A 218 -8.02 20.48 -2.66
N VAL A 219 -8.08 19.32 -3.33
CA VAL A 219 -9.10 19.03 -4.36
C VAL A 219 -10.50 19.04 -3.76
N LEU A 220 -10.73 18.40 -2.62
CA LEU A 220 -12.05 18.38 -1.96
C LEU A 220 -12.51 19.77 -1.50
N PHE A 221 -11.58 20.62 -1.07
CA PHE A 221 -11.86 22.02 -0.76
C PHE A 221 -12.20 22.83 -2.02
N ALA A 222 -11.41 22.70 -3.08
CA ALA A 222 -11.67 23.37 -4.36
C ALA A 222 -13.01 22.93 -4.99
N LEU A 223 -13.45 21.71 -4.70
CA LEU A 223 -14.74 21.16 -5.13
C LEU A 223 -15.92 21.50 -4.19
N GLY A 224 -15.69 22.26 -3.11
CA GLY A 224 -16.74 22.69 -2.17
C GLY A 224 -17.33 21.56 -1.32
N VAL A 225 -16.76 20.36 -1.34
CA VAL A 225 -17.19 19.20 -0.54
C VAL A 225 -16.71 19.33 0.91
N LYS A 226 -15.61 20.07 1.12
CA LYS A 226 -15.01 20.32 2.44
C LYS A 226 -14.91 21.82 2.69
N GLU A 227 -15.42 22.31 3.83
CA GLU A 227 -15.39 23.74 4.17
C GLU A 227 -13.98 24.29 4.47
N ARG A 228 -12.96 23.44 4.65
CA ARG A 228 -11.57 23.86 4.97
C ARG A 228 -10.51 22.94 4.38
N MET A 229 -9.37 23.52 3.99
CA MET A 229 -8.21 22.85 3.37
C MET A 229 -7.36 21.98 4.32
N ALA A 230 -7.55 22.07 5.64
CA ALA A 230 -6.68 21.43 6.65
C ALA A 230 -7.11 20.02 7.05
#